data_AF-A0A7V1N2C0-F1
#
_entry.id   AF-A0A7V1N2C0-F1
#
_cell.length_a   1.000
_cell.length_b   1.000
_cell.length_c   1.000
_cell.angle_alpha   90.00
_cell.angle_beta   90.00
_cell.angle_gamma   90.00
#
_symmetry.space_group_name_H-M   'P 1'
#
loop_
_entity.id
_entity.type
_entity.pdbx_description
1 polymer ?
#
loop_
_entity_poly.entity_id
_entity_poly.type
_entity_poly.pdbx_seq_one_letter_code
_entity_poly.pdbx_strand_id
1 'polypeptide(L)'
;MKKVVISKVDMDTALTAYIIGIKREDEIIVVRERAKEEWLSSEKFICIECGGSGKVEFNNFDHHDEGKDLPAACQQAYERYAQKDDEKLKKLVEYVSIVDTNPKSLPPAQFPTLSSVFSGMLLTVKLKEQQLFRGMDIFKEVRKNGIDPFLTMPELRVWKKYIEAKRKAETELKKAILRAKFFLSKKSKNRLH
;
A
#
# COMPACT_ATOMS: atom_id res chain seq x y z
N MET A 1 -22.49 3.42 -8.23
CA MET A 1 -21.63 2.26 -7.94
C MET A 1 -20.45 2.32 -8.88
N LYS A 2 -19.23 2.41 -8.36
CA LYS A 2 -17.99 2.45 -9.12
C LYS A 2 -17.47 1.02 -9.35
N LYS A 3 -16.68 0.83 -10.40
CA LYS A 3 -15.91 -0.40 -10.63
C LYS A 3 -14.44 -0.11 -10.37
N VAL A 4 -13.86 -0.78 -9.40
CA VAL A 4 -12.48 -0.56 -8.96
C VAL A 4 -11.66 -1.78 -9.28
N VAL A 5 -10.57 -1.59 -10.00
CA VAL A 5 -9.67 -2.66 -10.43
C VAL A 5 -8.36 -2.53 -9.65
N ILE A 6 -7.94 -3.63 -9.02
CA ILE A 6 -6.69 -3.71 -8.25
C ILE A 6 -5.96 -5.02 -8.55
N SER A 7 -4.62 -5.02 -8.44
CA SER A 7 -3.80 -6.22 -8.58
C SER A 7 -3.40 -6.79 -7.21
N LYS A 8 -2.80 -5.93 -6.38
CA LYS A 8 -2.41 -6.21 -4.99
C LYS A 8 -3.12 -5.25 -4.04
N VAL A 9 -2.94 -5.49 -2.74
CA VAL A 9 -3.33 -4.54 -1.70
C VAL A 9 -2.10 -4.27 -0.87
N ASP A 10 -1.62 -3.04 -0.97
CA ASP A 10 -0.59 -2.44 -0.15
C ASP A 10 -1.08 -1.07 0.36
N MET A 11 -0.18 -0.33 1.00
CA MET A 11 -0.50 0.97 1.57
C MET A 11 -0.86 1.99 0.50
N ASP A 12 -0.16 1.98 -0.64
CA ASP A 12 -0.41 2.91 -1.74
C ASP A 12 -1.77 2.66 -2.38
N THR A 13 -2.10 1.39 -2.68
CA THR A 13 -3.41 0.98 -3.19
C THR A 13 -4.55 1.42 -2.26
N ALA A 14 -4.43 1.13 -0.97
CA ALA A 14 -5.50 1.40 -0.01
C ALA A 14 -5.64 2.89 0.33
N LEU A 15 -4.54 3.65 0.37
CA LEU A 15 -4.61 5.10 0.57
C LEU A 15 -5.21 5.78 -0.65
N THR A 16 -4.83 5.35 -1.86
CA THR A 16 -5.43 5.80 -3.12
C THR A 16 -6.95 5.61 -3.12
N ALA A 17 -7.42 4.40 -2.79
CA ALA A 17 -8.85 4.11 -2.70
C ALA A 17 -9.56 4.95 -1.62
N TYR A 18 -8.89 5.23 -0.50
CA TYR A 18 -9.42 6.12 0.54
C TYR A 18 -9.59 7.56 0.05
N ILE A 19 -8.58 8.11 -0.65
CA ILE A 19 -8.60 9.47 -1.18
C ILE A 19 -9.70 9.64 -2.24
N ILE A 20 -9.84 8.66 -3.15
CA ILE A 20 -10.87 8.66 -4.20
C ILE A 20 -12.30 8.51 -3.62
N GLY A 21 -12.42 8.08 -2.37
CA GLY A 21 -13.70 7.85 -1.70
C GLY A 21 -14.42 6.63 -2.26
N ILE A 22 -13.70 5.51 -2.41
CA ILE A 22 -14.30 4.21 -2.69
C ILE A 22 -15.14 3.75 -1.50
N LYS A 23 -16.29 3.12 -1.77
CA LYS A 23 -17.26 2.68 -0.77
C LYS A 23 -17.43 1.17 -0.78
N ARG A 24 -18.03 0.62 0.27
CA ARG A 24 -18.25 -0.83 0.43
C ARG A 24 -19.19 -1.40 -0.62
N GLU A 25 -20.05 -0.56 -1.18
CA GLU A 25 -21.02 -0.93 -2.22
C GLU A 25 -20.41 -0.87 -3.63
N ASP A 26 -19.16 -0.38 -3.78
CA ASP A 26 -18.47 -0.37 -5.06
C ASP A 26 -17.96 -1.78 -5.42
N GLU A 27 -17.96 -2.11 -6.71
CA GLU A 27 -17.52 -3.41 -7.23
C GLU A 27 -15.99 -3.48 -7.25
N ILE A 28 -15.38 -4.40 -6.49
CA ILE A 28 -13.94 -4.61 -6.47
C ILE A 28 -13.56 -5.79 -7.37
N ILE A 29 -12.85 -5.50 -8.45
CA ILE A 29 -12.35 -6.46 -9.43
C ILE A 29 -10.86 -6.69 -9.16
N VAL A 30 -10.49 -7.91 -8.78
CA VAL A 30 -9.10 -8.27 -8.50
C VAL A 30 -8.49 -8.95 -9.72
N VAL A 31 -7.47 -8.34 -10.30
CA VAL A 31 -6.68 -8.92 -11.40
C VAL A 31 -5.40 -9.53 -10.87
N ARG A 32 -4.79 -10.45 -11.62
CA ARG A 32 -3.59 -11.16 -11.17
C ARG A 32 -2.31 -10.33 -11.27
N GLU A 33 -2.18 -9.57 -12.36
CA GLU A 33 -0.96 -8.82 -12.69
C GLU A 33 -1.34 -7.43 -13.20
N ARG A 34 -1.95 -7.37 -14.39
CA ARG A 34 -2.32 -6.14 -15.07
C ARG A 34 -3.80 -6.11 -15.46
N ALA A 35 -4.41 -4.94 -15.35
CA ALA A 35 -5.75 -4.65 -15.84
C ALA A 35 -5.76 -4.62 -17.37
N LYS A 36 -6.94 -4.85 -17.96
CA LYS A 36 -7.09 -4.80 -19.41
C LYS A 36 -6.88 -3.36 -19.91
N GLU A 37 -6.29 -3.21 -21.10
CA GLU A 37 -6.08 -1.89 -21.70
C GLU A 37 -7.39 -1.12 -21.91
N GLU A 38 -8.49 -1.85 -22.21
CA GLU A 38 -9.85 -1.30 -22.32
C GLU A 38 -10.37 -0.70 -21.01
N TRP A 39 -9.85 -1.11 -19.85
CA TRP A 39 -10.18 -0.55 -18.54
C TRP A 39 -9.23 0.61 -18.19
N LEU A 40 -7.94 0.47 -18.49
CA LEU A 40 -6.90 1.48 -18.22
C LEU A 40 -7.09 2.78 -19.03
N SER A 41 -7.79 2.70 -20.16
CA SER A 41 -8.12 3.83 -21.04
C SER A 41 -9.56 4.32 -20.89
N SER A 42 -10.28 3.90 -19.85
CA SER A 42 -11.70 4.20 -19.66
C SER A 42 -11.99 4.82 -18.31
N GLU A 43 -12.66 5.99 -18.32
CA GLU A 43 -13.15 6.64 -17.09
C GLU A 43 -14.20 5.82 -16.32
N LYS A 44 -14.77 4.75 -16.94
CA LYS A 44 -15.76 3.87 -16.31
C LYS A 44 -15.16 2.97 -15.22
N PHE A 45 -13.85 2.75 -15.27
CA PHE A 45 -13.12 1.93 -14.30
C PHE A 45 -12.16 2.81 -13.51
N ILE A 46 -11.96 2.48 -12.24
CA ILE A 46 -10.94 3.09 -11.41
C ILE A 46 -9.84 2.05 -11.25
N CYS A 47 -8.76 2.19 -12.00
CA CYS A 47 -7.63 1.28 -11.95
C CYS A 47 -6.61 1.84 -10.96
N ILE A 48 -6.24 1.04 -9.95
CA ILE A 48 -5.27 1.42 -8.92
C ILE A 48 -4.21 0.33 -8.87
N GLU A 49 -2.94 0.70 -9.06
CA GLU A 49 -1.79 -0.21 -8.84
C GLU A 49 -1.94 -1.56 -9.59
N CYS A 50 -2.35 -1.49 -10.85
CA CYS A 50 -2.67 -2.66 -11.66
C CYS A 50 -2.26 -2.55 -13.13
N GLY A 51 -1.10 -1.95 -13.39
CA GLY A 51 -0.41 -1.96 -14.68
C GLY A 51 -0.74 -0.77 -15.58
N GLY A 52 -0.75 0.44 -15.01
CA GLY A 52 -1.01 1.70 -15.71
C GLY A 52 0.21 2.56 -16.04
N SER A 53 -0.08 3.75 -16.56
CA SER A 53 0.90 4.80 -16.93
C SER A 53 0.66 6.13 -16.22
N GLY A 54 -0.02 6.11 -15.06
CA GLY A 54 -0.40 7.31 -14.29
C GLY A 54 -1.32 8.28 -15.03
N LYS A 55 -2.17 7.78 -15.94
CA LYS A 55 -3.16 8.61 -16.67
C LYS A 55 -4.38 8.90 -15.81
N VAL A 56 -4.20 9.76 -14.82
CA VAL A 56 -5.21 10.11 -13.80
C VAL A 56 -6.51 10.65 -14.40
N GLU A 57 -6.46 11.24 -15.59
CA GLU A 57 -7.62 11.70 -16.35
C GLU A 57 -8.58 10.56 -16.73
N PHE A 58 -8.06 9.35 -16.93
CA PHE A 58 -8.83 8.13 -17.21
C PHE A 58 -9.08 7.28 -15.95
N ASN A 59 -8.95 7.86 -14.75
CA ASN A 59 -9.05 7.13 -13.47
C ASN A 59 -8.05 5.96 -13.34
N ASN A 60 -6.86 6.14 -13.91
CA ASN A 60 -5.76 5.17 -13.86
C ASN A 60 -4.62 5.72 -12.99
N PHE A 61 -4.50 5.18 -11.78
CA PHE A 61 -3.52 5.58 -10.76
C PHE A 61 -2.47 4.49 -10.63
N ASP A 62 -1.28 4.74 -11.16
CA ASP A 62 -0.17 3.79 -11.19
C ASP A 62 1.13 4.52 -11.51
N HIS A 63 2.25 4.05 -10.98
CA HIS A 63 3.57 4.62 -11.21
C HIS A 63 4.61 3.63 -11.75
N HIS A 64 4.21 2.39 -12.08
CA HIS A 64 5.09 1.32 -12.54
C HIS A 64 5.40 1.35 -14.06
N ASP A 65 5.19 2.48 -14.74
CA ASP A 65 5.52 2.60 -16.17
C ASP A 65 7.03 2.74 -16.35
N GLU A 66 7.66 1.72 -16.95
CA GLU A 66 9.13 1.59 -17.08
C GLU A 66 9.81 2.77 -17.80
N GLY A 67 9.05 3.60 -18.52
CA GLY A 67 9.55 4.78 -19.24
C GLY A 67 9.50 6.10 -18.47
N LYS A 68 8.87 6.17 -17.28
CA LYS A 68 8.62 7.43 -16.57
C LYS A 68 8.78 7.29 -15.06
N ASP A 69 9.44 8.27 -14.46
CA ASP A 69 9.43 8.44 -13.01
C ASP A 69 8.13 9.16 -12.61
N LEU A 70 7.13 8.38 -12.20
CA LEU A 70 5.82 8.87 -11.80
C LEU A 70 5.69 8.87 -10.26
N PRO A 71 4.95 9.82 -9.69
CA PRO A 71 4.68 9.81 -8.26
C PRO A 71 3.78 8.62 -7.90
N ALA A 72 3.87 8.12 -6.67
CA ALA A 72 3.03 7.03 -6.14
C ALA A 72 1.53 7.26 -6.39
N ALA A 73 0.73 6.20 -6.51
CA ALA A 73 -0.69 6.31 -6.87
C ALA A 73 -1.47 7.16 -5.86
N CYS A 74 -1.11 7.12 -4.57
CA CYS A 74 -1.78 7.94 -3.56
C CYS A 74 -1.48 9.42 -3.70
N GLN A 75 -0.28 9.79 -4.16
CA GLN A 75 0.10 11.16 -4.48
C GLN A 75 -0.67 11.67 -5.70
N GLN A 76 -0.76 10.84 -6.76
CA GLN A 76 -1.58 11.13 -7.94
C GLN A 76 -3.05 11.39 -7.57
N ALA A 77 -3.63 10.55 -6.70
CA ALA A 77 -4.99 10.72 -6.23
C ALA A 77 -5.17 11.95 -5.32
N TYR A 78 -4.19 12.25 -4.48
CA TYR A 78 -4.18 13.44 -3.63
C TYR A 78 -4.25 14.71 -4.47
N GLU A 79 -3.39 14.84 -5.47
CA GLU A 79 -3.35 16.00 -6.37
C GLU A 79 -4.65 16.20 -7.14
N ARG A 80 -5.33 15.11 -7.49
CA ARG A 80 -6.58 15.14 -8.24
C ARG A 80 -7.82 15.42 -7.38
N TYR A 81 -7.90 14.85 -6.18
CA TYR A 81 -9.16 14.79 -5.41
C TYR A 81 -9.11 15.48 -4.05
N ALA A 82 -7.93 15.70 -3.46
CA ALA A 82 -7.85 16.24 -2.12
C ALA A 82 -8.08 17.76 -2.11
N GLN A 83 -8.61 18.25 -0.99
CA GLN A 83 -8.63 19.68 -0.71
C GLN A 83 -7.23 20.15 -0.34
N LYS A 84 -6.84 21.34 -0.81
CA LYS A 84 -5.47 21.85 -0.67
C LYS A 84 -4.99 21.99 0.79
N ASP A 85 -5.92 22.15 1.73
CA ASP A 85 -5.60 22.47 3.13
C ASP A 85 -5.68 21.26 4.08
N ASP A 86 -5.77 20.04 3.55
CA ASP A 86 -5.80 18.83 4.38
C ASP A 86 -4.41 18.31 4.75
N GLU A 87 -3.76 19.02 5.67
CA GLU A 87 -2.40 18.68 6.13
C GLU A 87 -2.30 17.28 6.75
N LYS A 88 -3.39 16.76 7.35
CA LYS A 88 -3.40 15.40 7.91
C LYS A 88 -3.33 14.35 6.81
N LEU A 89 -4.08 14.54 5.73
CA LEU A 89 -4.05 13.65 4.58
C LEU A 89 -2.72 13.75 3.82
N LYS A 90 -2.22 14.98 3.64
CA LYS A 90 -0.92 15.22 3.01
C LYS A 90 0.21 14.47 3.71
N LYS A 91 0.25 14.49 5.05
CA LYS A 91 1.25 13.77 5.83
C LYS A 91 1.15 12.25 5.70
N LEU A 92 -0.07 11.72 5.54
CA LEU A 92 -0.30 10.31 5.21
C LEU A 92 0.23 9.95 3.82
N VAL A 93 -0.04 10.79 2.83
CA VAL A 93 0.44 10.61 1.44
C VAL A 93 1.96 10.64 1.39
N GLU A 94 2.60 11.58 2.09
CA GLU A 94 4.06 11.67 2.19
C GLU A 94 4.65 10.39 2.78
N TYR A 95 4.11 9.93 3.92
CA TYR A 95 4.57 8.69 4.56
C TYR A 95 4.43 7.49 3.62
N VAL A 96 3.27 7.32 2.99
CA VAL A 96 3.01 6.18 2.10
C VAL A 96 3.89 6.22 0.85
N SER A 97 4.06 7.40 0.24
CA SER A 97 4.94 7.58 -0.91
C SER A 97 6.38 7.19 -0.59
N ILE A 98 6.87 7.53 0.61
CA ILE A 98 8.21 7.13 1.05
C ILE A 98 8.28 5.61 1.30
N VAL A 99 7.29 5.02 1.98
CA VAL A 99 7.24 3.56 2.22
C VAL A 99 7.32 2.78 0.91
N ASP A 100 6.65 3.29 -0.12
CA ASP A 100 6.52 2.63 -1.41
C ASP A 100 7.78 2.77 -2.27
N THR A 101 8.32 3.99 -2.38
CA THR A 101 9.42 4.30 -3.33
C THR A 101 10.81 4.21 -2.71
N ASN A 102 10.98 4.58 -1.43
CA ASN A 102 12.28 4.61 -0.76
C ASN A 102 12.15 4.42 0.77
N PRO A 103 11.78 3.23 1.24
CA PRO A 103 11.53 2.99 2.67
C PRO A 103 12.74 3.24 3.57
N LYS A 104 13.96 3.32 3.00
CA LYS A 104 15.20 3.63 3.74
C LYS A 104 15.28 5.08 4.20
N SER A 105 14.54 6.00 3.59
CA SER A 105 14.51 7.41 4.00
C SER A 105 13.50 7.70 5.12
N LEU A 106 12.75 6.70 5.59
CA LEU A 106 11.89 6.87 6.76
C LEU A 106 12.72 7.13 8.02
N PRO A 107 12.30 8.07 8.88
CA PRO A 107 12.92 8.23 10.18
C PRO A 107 12.73 6.95 11.01
N PRO A 108 13.69 6.64 11.92
CA PRO A 108 13.53 5.52 12.84
C PRO A 108 12.29 5.71 13.71
N ALA A 109 11.44 4.68 13.78
CA ALA A 109 10.27 4.64 14.66
C ALA A 109 10.23 3.33 15.44
N GLN A 110 9.72 3.37 16.67
CA GLN A 110 9.59 2.16 17.49
C GLN A 110 8.37 1.36 17.03
N PHE A 111 8.44 0.04 17.21
CA PHE A 111 7.29 -0.83 16.98
C PHE A 111 6.17 -0.50 17.98
N PRO A 112 4.89 -0.45 17.55
CA PRO A 112 4.41 -0.66 16.18
C PRO A 112 4.42 0.61 15.33
N THR A 113 4.87 0.51 14.07
CA THR A 113 4.72 1.58 13.07
C THR A 113 3.40 1.46 12.30
N LEU A 114 3.01 2.48 11.52
CA LEU A 114 1.82 2.39 10.66
C LEU A 114 1.94 1.23 9.64
N SER A 115 3.11 1.08 9.02
CA SER A 115 3.41 -0.08 8.15
C SER A 115 3.33 -1.43 8.90
N SER A 116 3.67 -1.47 10.18
CA SER A 116 3.51 -2.68 11.02
C SER A 116 2.03 -3.02 11.23
N VAL A 117 1.19 -2.01 11.49
CA VAL A 117 -0.26 -2.16 11.61
C VAL A 117 -0.85 -2.66 10.30
N PHE A 118 -0.50 -2.05 9.16
CA PHE A 118 -0.99 -2.44 7.84
C PHE A 118 -0.55 -3.86 7.48
N SER A 119 0.73 -4.21 7.69
CA SER A 119 1.24 -5.57 7.50
C SER A 119 0.49 -6.59 8.36
N GLY A 120 0.20 -6.25 9.62
CA GLY A 120 -0.62 -7.07 10.51
C GLY A 120 -2.04 -7.31 9.98
N MET A 121 -2.63 -6.30 9.35
CA MET A 121 -3.92 -6.44 8.65
C MET A 121 -3.82 -7.46 7.51
N LEU A 122 -2.79 -7.37 6.66
CA LEU A 122 -2.58 -8.32 5.56
C LEU A 122 -2.37 -9.77 6.04
N LEU A 123 -1.77 -9.98 7.21
CA LEU A 123 -1.59 -11.31 7.79
C LEU A 123 -2.92 -11.94 8.26
N THR A 124 -3.86 -11.12 8.73
CA THR A 124 -5.11 -11.56 9.38
C THR A 124 -6.31 -11.61 8.44
N VAL A 125 -6.34 -10.76 7.41
CA VAL A 125 -7.42 -10.68 6.43
C VAL A 125 -6.98 -11.37 5.14
N LYS A 126 -7.78 -12.31 4.60
CA LYS A 126 -7.38 -13.13 3.45
C LYS A 126 -7.91 -12.63 2.11
N LEU A 127 -9.16 -12.16 2.08
CA LEU A 127 -9.79 -11.69 0.84
C LEU A 127 -9.29 -10.28 0.50
N LYS A 128 -8.87 -10.08 -0.75
CA LYS A 128 -8.29 -8.81 -1.24
C LYS A 128 -9.24 -7.63 -1.09
N GLU A 129 -10.51 -7.82 -1.45
CA GLU A 129 -11.56 -6.82 -1.23
C GLU A 129 -11.62 -6.39 0.26
N GLN A 130 -11.64 -7.36 1.18
CA GLN A 130 -11.65 -7.04 2.60
C GLN A 130 -10.34 -6.37 3.04
N GLN A 131 -9.19 -6.77 2.50
CA GLN A 131 -7.90 -6.12 2.79
C GLN A 131 -7.93 -4.65 2.37
N LEU A 132 -8.40 -4.35 1.16
CA LEU A 132 -8.47 -2.99 0.62
C LEU A 132 -9.21 -2.09 1.60
N PHE A 133 -10.44 -2.49 1.94
CA PHE A 133 -11.25 -1.65 2.77
C PHE A 133 -10.81 -1.61 4.24
N ARG A 134 -10.21 -2.68 4.78
CA ARG A 134 -9.62 -2.63 6.12
C ARG A 134 -8.36 -1.75 6.14
N GLY A 135 -7.62 -1.69 5.04
CA GLY A 135 -6.55 -0.71 4.83
C GLY A 135 -7.09 0.72 4.84
N MET A 136 -8.18 0.98 4.11
CA MET A 136 -8.87 2.28 4.15
C MET A 136 -9.35 2.66 5.55
N ASP A 137 -9.89 1.71 6.32
CA ASP A 137 -10.30 1.93 7.71
C ASP A 137 -9.12 2.38 8.60
N ILE A 138 -7.91 1.84 8.37
CA ILE A 138 -6.69 2.24 9.11
C ILE A 138 -6.37 3.71 8.82
N PHE A 139 -6.33 4.13 7.56
CA PHE A 139 -6.02 5.52 7.19
C PHE A 139 -7.09 6.49 7.68
N LYS A 140 -8.37 6.08 7.60
CA LYS A 140 -9.48 6.83 8.19
C LYS A 140 -9.26 7.08 9.67
N GLU A 141 -8.83 6.07 10.43
CA GLU A 141 -8.58 6.21 11.86
C GLU A 141 -7.37 7.12 12.16
N VAL A 142 -6.28 6.97 11.41
CA VAL A 142 -5.10 7.84 11.53
C VAL A 142 -5.47 9.30 11.30
N ARG A 143 -6.15 9.61 10.18
CA ARG A 143 -6.58 10.97 9.85
C ARG A 143 -7.59 11.52 10.86
N LYS A 144 -8.59 10.72 11.26
CA LYS A 144 -9.63 11.14 12.22
C LYS A 144 -9.02 11.55 13.56
N ASN A 145 -8.07 10.77 14.09
CA ASN A 145 -7.43 11.03 15.37
C ASN A 145 -6.22 11.97 15.28
N GLY A 146 -5.82 12.39 14.08
CA GLY A 146 -4.62 13.23 13.90
C GLY A 146 -3.34 12.52 14.33
N ILE A 147 -3.27 11.20 14.14
CA ILE A 147 -2.10 10.41 14.49
C ILE A 147 -1.00 10.71 13.47
N ASP A 148 0.22 10.95 13.95
CA ASP A 148 1.38 11.14 13.10
C ASP A 148 1.84 9.79 12.52
N PRO A 149 1.81 9.57 11.19
CA PRO A 149 2.19 8.29 10.59
C PRO A 149 3.68 7.97 10.73
N PHE A 150 4.53 8.97 10.99
CA PHE A 150 5.98 8.80 11.17
C PHE A 150 6.37 8.36 12.59
N LEU A 151 5.44 8.39 13.54
CA LEU A 151 5.69 8.00 14.92
C LEU A 151 5.17 6.59 15.23
N THR A 152 5.43 6.15 16.46
CA THR A 152 4.85 4.92 17.01
C THR A 152 3.33 5.01 17.04
N MET A 153 2.65 3.98 16.54
CA MET A 153 1.20 3.91 16.55
C MET A 153 0.66 3.69 17.97
N PRO A 154 -0.36 4.46 18.40
CA PRO A 154 -0.94 4.31 19.73
C PRO A 154 -1.68 2.98 19.89
N GLU A 155 -1.95 2.61 21.14
CA GLU A 155 -2.73 1.41 21.45
C GLU A 155 -4.23 1.64 21.19
N LEU A 156 -4.67 1.41 19.95
CA LEU A 156 -6.08 1.44 19.60
C LEU A 156 -6.65 0.03 19.47
N ARG A 157 -7.86 -0.14 20.03
CA ARG A 157 -8.60 -1.41 19.96
C ARG A 157 -8.81 -1.89 18.53
N VAL A 158 -9.01 -0.97 17.58
CA VAL A 158 -9.33 -1.27 16.18
C VAL A 158 -8.22 -2.04 15.46
N TRP A 159 -6.95 -1.84 15.84
CA TRP A 159 -5.81 -2.51 15.22
C TRP A 159 -5.00 -3.39 16.19
N LYS A 160 -5.45 -3.56 17.43
CA LYS A 160 -4.79 -4.42 18.42
C LYS A 160 -4.47 -5.82 17.85
N LYS A 161 -5.45 -6.45 17.19
CA LYS A 161 -5.27 -7.76 16.53
C LYS A 161 -4.23 -7.75 15.41
N TYR A 162 -4.05 -6.63 14.70
CA TYR A 162 -3.06 -6.49 13.64
C TYR A 162 -1.65 -6.40 14.22
N ILE A 163 -1.48 -5.61 15.29
CA ILE A 163 -0.22 -5.50 16.03
C ILE A 163 0.18 -6.87 16.59
N GLU A 164 -0.75 -7.59 17.21
CA GLU A 164 -0.51 -8.94 17.75
C GLU A 164 -0.07 -9.92 16.65
N ALA A 165 -0.77 -9.93 15.51
CA ALA A 165 -0.41 -10.77 14.37
C ALA A 165 0.98 -10.45 13.81
N LYS A 166 1.31 -9.16 13.67
CA LYS A 166 2.63 -8.72 13.20
C LYS A 166 3.73 -9.13 14.18
N ARG A 167 3.53 -8.92 15.49
CA ARG A 167 4.47 -9.32 16.54
C ARG A 167 4.73 -10.82 16.55
N LYS A 168 3.68 -11.62 16.37
CA LYS A 168 3.80 -13.09 16.24
C LYS A 168 4.63 -13.46 15.00
N ALA A 169 4.32 -12.88 13.85
CA ALA A 169 5.04 -13.15 12.61
C ALA A 169 6.54 -12.79 12.70
N GLU A 170 6.88 -11.64 13.31
CA GLU A 170 8.29 -11.26 13.52
C GLU A 170 9.03 -12.21 14.46
N THR A 171 8.35 -12.69 15.50
CA THR A 171 8.90 -13.67 16.44
C THR A 171 9.20 -14.99 15.74
N GLU A 172 8.26 -15.49 14.94
CA GLU A 172 8.45 -16.72 14.17
C GLU A 172 9.51 -16.57 13.08
N LEU A 173 9.58 -15.41 12.41
CA LEU A 173 10.66 -15.12 11.45
C LEU A 173 12.04 -15.12 12.13
N LYS A 174 12.18 -14.48 13.30
CA LYS A 174 13.43 -14.50 14.08
C LYS A 174 13.84 -15.94 14.43
N LYS A 175 12.89 -16.76 14.91
CA LYS A 175 13.15 -18.19 15.19
C LYS A 175 13.56 -18.95 13.93
N ALA A 176 12.92 -18.69 12.80
CA ALA A 176 13.23 -19.35 11.52
C ALA A 176 14.63 -18.99 11.02
N ILE A 177 15.02 -17.70 11.10
CA ILE A 177 16.36 -17.23 10.72
C ILE A 177 17.45 -17.92 11.56
N LEU A 178 17.24 -18.04 12.87
CA LEU A 178 18.18 -18.73 13.77
C LEU A 178 18.34 -20.23 13.44
N ARG A 179 17.33 -20.84 12.81
CA ARG A 179 17.34 -22.24 12.40
C ARG A 179 17.75 -22.44 10.94
N ALA A 180 17.87 -21.37 10.16
CA ALA A 180 18.15 -21.44 8.74
C ALA A 180 19.62 -21.82 8.50
N LYS A 181 19.84 -22.80 7.62
CA LYS A 181 21.18 -23.10 7.07
C LYS A 181 21.35 -22.30 5.79
N PHE A 182 22.31 -21.37 5.77
CA PHE A 182 22.65 -20.60 4.59
C PHE A 182 23.68 -21.36 3.75
N PHE A 183 23.39 -21.59 2.48
CA PHE A 183 24.33 -22.15 1.53
C PHE A 183 24.76 -21.05 0.55
N LEU A 184 26.07 -20.83 0.43
CA LEU A 184 26.63 -19.95 -0.59
C LEU A 184 26.81 -20.76 -1.87
N SER A 185 26.14 -20.38 -2.96
CA SER A 185 26.45 -20.95 -4.28
C SER A 185 27.77 -20.38 -4.79
N LYS A 186 28.66 -21.24 -5.30
CA LYS A 186 29.92 -20.79 -5.93
C LYS A 186 29.58 -20.02 -7.21
N LYS A 187 30.04 -18.77 -7.32
CA LYS A 187 30.08 -18.04 -8.60
C LYS A 187 30.85 -18.89 -9.62
N SER A 188 30.19 -19.27 -10.71
CA SER A 188 30.86 -19.84 -11.88
C SER A 188 31.80 -18.77 -12.46
N LYS A 189 33.11 -19.00 -12.37
CA LYS A 189 34.09 -18.28 -13.19
C LYS A 189 33.84 -18.70 -14.64
N ASN A 190 33.06 -17.93 -15.39
CA ASN A 190 33.09 -18.05 -16.85
C ASN A 190 34.45 -17.57 -17.33
N ARG A 191 35.18 -18.50 -17.95
CA ARG A 191 36.44 -18.28 -18.64
C ARG A 191 36.20 -17.30 -19.78
N LEU A 192 37.03 -16.27 -19.83
CA LEU A 192 37.32 -15.50 -21.03
C LEU A 192 37.84 -16.47 -22.11
N HIS A 193 37.26 -16.38 -23.30
CA HIS A 193 37.90 -16.77 -24.55
C HIS A 193 37.96 -15.53 -25.43
#